data_AF-A0AAP4UF77-F1
#
_entry.id   AF-A0AAP4UF77-F1
#
_cell.length_a   1.000
_cell.length_b   1.000
_cell.length_c   1.000
_cell.angle_alpha   90.00
_cell.angle_beta   90.00
_cell.angle_gamma   90.00
#
_symmetry.space_group_name_H-M   'P 1'
#
loop_
_entity.id
_entity.type
_entity.pdbx_description
1 polymer ?
#
loop_
_entity_poly.entity_id
_entity_poly.type
_entity_poly.pdbx_seq_one_letter_code
_entity_poly.pdbx_strand_id
1 'polypeptide(L)'
;MTEQISSSIDTSAANAKAGFFNRHKTKFYILLTLLAVICGSVLLANGFTVHHKDIPADYWTTTSALKGKLLDTEIFIGALTMMLVVTICLAIWGYWKLHSLPKKHAEHTGQAKLIFWLCTIGFFYNELWIAAILIVVTDWKKISAVIRAC
;
A
#
# COMPACT_ATOMS: atom_id res chain seq x y z
N MET A 1 -51.60 -25.19 2.19
CA MET A 1 -51.50 -23.72 2.03
C MET A 1 -50.54 -23.09 3.05
N THR A 2 -50.45 -23.63 4.27
CA THR A 2 -49.53 -23.18 5.33
C THR A 2 -48.04 -23.46 5.05
N GLU A 3 -47.69 -24.61 4.45
CA GLU A 3 -46.28 -24.93 4.16
C GLU A 3 -45.62 -24.02 3.11
N GLN A 4 -46.37 -23.60 2.09
CA GLN A 4 -45.89 -22.66 1.06
C GLN A 4 -45.64 -21.24 1.62
N ILE A 5 -46.37 -20.86 2.67
CA ILE A 5 -46.16 -19.58 3.37
C ILE A 5 -44.91 -19.68 4.26
N SER A 6 -44.69 -20.80 4.94
CA SER A 6 -43.46 -21.00 5.74
C SER A 6 -42.21 -20.94 4.85
N SER A 7 -42.18 -21.68 3.74
CA SER A 7 -41.00 -21.73 2.86
C SER A 7 -40.65 -20.39 2.22
N SER A 8 -41.65 -19.56 1.92
CA SER A 8 -41.44 -18.22 1.35
C SER A 8 -40.96 -17.20 2.40
N ILE A 9 -41.43 -17.30 3.64
CA ILE A 9 -40.91 -16.50 4.78
C ILE A 9 -39.44 -16.86 5.06
N ASP A 10 -39.12 -18.15 5.12
CA ASP A 10 -37.76 -18.63 5.40
C ASP A 10 -36.76 -18.20 4.31
N THR A 11 -37.18 -18.27 3.04
CA THR A 11 -36.36 -17.82 1.91
C THR A 11 -36.15 -16.30 1.94
N SER A 12 -37.19 -15.53 2.28
CA SER A 12 -37.10 -14.07 2.38
C SER A 12 -36.21 -13.62 3.55
N ALA A 13 -36.31 -14.29 4.70
CA ALA A 13 -35.46 -14.04 5.85
C ALA A 13 -33.98 -14.39 5.59
N ALA A 14 -33.71 -15.53 4.93
CA ALA A 14 -32.36 -15.92 4.54
C ALA A 14 -31.73 -14.94 3.53
N ASN A 15 -32.51 -14.47 2.56
CA ASN A 15 -32.06 -13.52 1.54
C ASN A 15 -31.81 -12.11 2.14
N ALA A 16 -32.64 -11.69 3.10
CA ALA A 16 -32.42 -10.47 3.89
C ALA A 16 -31.12 -10.54 4.72
N LYS A 17 -30.85 -11.69 5.36
CA LYS A 17 -29.61 -11.92 6.12
C LYS A 17 -28.37 -11.91 5.23
N ALA A 18 -28.45 -12.54 4.05
CA ALA A 18 -27.38 -12.57 3.06
C ALA A 18 -27.11 -11.18 2.46
N GLY A 19 -28.16 -10.43 2.13
CA GLY A 19 -28.07 -9.05 1.62
C GLY A 19 -27.47 -8.09 2.65
N PHE A 20 -27.85 -8.23 3.93
CA PHE A 20 -27.26 -7.47 5.03
C PHE A 20 -25.75 -7.76 5.16
N PHE A 21 -25.35 -9.04 5.20
CA PHE A 21 -23.94 -9.40 5.27
C PHE A 21 -23.15 -8.83 4.09
N ASN A 22 -23.66 -8.94 2.86
CA ASN A 22 -22.96 -8.46 1.67
C ASN A 22 -22.79 -6.93 1.66
N ARG A 23 -23.76 -6.18 2.18
CA ARG A 23 -23.70 -4.72 2.31
C ARG A 23 -22.71 -4.25 3.38
N HIS A 24 -22.46 -5.08 4.40
CA HIS A 24 -21.56 -4.77 5.51
C HIS A 24 -20.15 -5.38 5.37
N LYS A 25 -19.92 -6.31 4.43
CA LYS A 25 -18.60 -6.92 4.16
C LYS A 25 -17.50 -5.89 3.94
N THR A 26 -17.71 -4.89 3.09
CA THR A 26 -16.69 -3.85 2.82
C THR A 26 -16.38 -3.04 4.07
N LYS A 27 -17.41 -2.67 4.85
CA LYS A 27 -17.23 -1.95 6.11
C LYS A 27 -16.49 -2.79 7.13
N PHE A 28 -16.76 -4.10 7.17
CA PHE A 28 -16.11 -5.04 8.07
C PHE A 28 -14.63 -5.24 7.73
N TYR A 29 -14.28 -5.33 6.44
CA TYR A 29 -12.87 -5.41 6.01
C TYR A 29 -12.11 -4.13 6.34
N ILE A 30 -12.71 -2.94 6.14
CA ILE A 30 -12.09 -1.67 6.52
C ILE A 30 -11.89 -1.59 8.04
N LEU A 31 -12.87 -2.06 8.83
CA LEU A 31 -12.77 -2.05 10.28
C LEU A 31 -11.73 -3.06 10.77
N LEU A 32 -11.65 -4.25 10.15
CA LEU A 32 -10.64 -5.27 10.44
C LEU A 32 -9.22 -4.78 10.14
N THR A 33 -8.99 -4.11 9.01
CA THR A 33 -7.66 -3.56 8.69
C THR A 33 -7.27 -2.44 9.63
N LEU A 34 -8.21 -1.56 10.00
CA LEU A 34 -7.97 -0.48 10.94
C LEU A 34 -7.70 -1.03 12.36
N LEU A 35 -8.40 -2.09 12.76
CA LEU A 35 -8.17 -2.80 14.01
C LEU A 35 -6.83 -3.55 14.01
N ALA A 36 -6.43 -4.15 12.89
CA ALA A 36 -5.11 -4.79 12.74
C ALA A 36 -3.96 -3.77 12.83
N VAL A 37 -4.14 -2.56 12.27
CA VAL A 37 -3.17 -1.47 12.41
C VAL A 37 -3.07 -1.01 13.87
N ILE A 38 -4.20 -0.84 14.57
CA ILE A 38 -4.21 -0.44 15.98
C ILE A 38 -3.60 -1.54 16.86
N CYS A 39 -3.96 -2.81 16.63
CA CYS A 39 -3.45 -3.94 17.38
C CYS A 39 -1.94 -4.14 17.14
N GLY A 40 -1.49 -3.95 15.91
CA GLY A 40 -0.07 -3.92 15.56
C GLY A 40 0.69 -2.78 16.26
N SER A 41 0.10 -1.57 16.33
CA SER A 41 0.70 -0.45 17.08
C SER A 41 0.86 -0.76 18.57
N VAL A 42 -0.11 -1.42 19.20
CA VAL A 42 -0.05 -1.75 20.64
C VAL A 42 0.96 -2.87 20.91
N LEU A 43 1.04 -3.87 20.04
CA LEU A 43 2.07 -4.92 20.15
C LEU A 43 3.47 -4.37 19.96
N LEU A 44 3.68 -3.46 19.00
CA LEU A 44 4.96 -2.78 18.82
C LEU A 44 5.29 -1.84 19.99
N ALA A 45 4.31 -1.12 20.53
CA ALA A 45 4.52 -0.21 21.66
C ALA A 45 5.04 -0.94 22.92
N ASN A 46 4.61 -2.19 23.15
CA ASN A 46 5.16 -3.03 24.22
C ASN A 46 6.60 -3.51 23.93
N GLY A 47 7.02 -3.55 22.66
CA GLY A 47 8.39 -3.89 22.25
C GLY A 47 9.37 -2.70 22.25
N PHE A 48 8.87 -1.48 22.08
CA PHE A 48 9.65 -0.23 22.11
C PHE A 48 9.47 0.51 23.44
N THR A 49 9.99 -0.07 24.54
CA THR A 49 10.08 0.63 25.84
C THR A 49 11.13 1.74 25.77
N VAL A 50 10.74 2.97 26.09
CA VAL A 50 11.66 4.13 26.04
C VAL A 50 12.48 4.17 27.33
N HIS A 51 13.72 3.69 27.27
CA HIS A 51 14.62 3.56 28.43
C HIS A 51 15.25 4.86 28.96
N HIS A 52 14.78 6.04 28.53
CA HIS A 52 15.39 7.34 28.85
C HIS A 52 14.41 8.31 29.55
N LYS A 53 13.57 7.78 30.44
CA LYS A 53 12.56 8.56 31.19
C LYS A 53 13.16 9.49 32.25
N ASP A 54 14.43 9.31 32.61
CA ASP A 54 15.03 9.92 33.81
C ASP A 54 16.04 11.03 33.51
N ILE A 55 16.00 11.63 32.31
CA ILE A 55 16.91 12.73 31.98
C ILE A 55 16.44 14.02 32.66
N PRO A 56 17.24 14.64 33.54
CA PRO A 56 16.86 15.87 34.24
C PRO A 56 16.54 16.98 33.25
N ALA A 57 15.50 17.76 33.57
CA ALA A 57 14.92 18.79 32.69
C ALA A 57 15.94 19.83 32.16
N ASP A 58 17.05 20.01 32.87
CA ASP A 58 18.13 20.94 32.53
C ASP A 58 19.00 20.47 31.34
N TYR A 59 18.92 19.20 30.94
CA TYR A 59 19.68 18.64 29.82
C TYR A 59 19.24 19.22 28.47
N TRP A 60 18.01 19.71 28.38
CA TRP A 60 17.40 20.18 27.14
C TRP A 60 17.10 21.68 27.19
N THR A 61 18.14 22.51 27.09
CA THR A 61 18.04 23.98 27.16
C THR A 61 17.27 24.63 25.99
N THR A 62 16.95 23.86 24.93
CA THR A 62 16.28 24.34 23.70
C THR A 62 15.00 23.57 23.34
N THR A 63 14.54 22.66 24.20
CA THR A 63 13.45 21.74 23.82
C THR A 63 12.07 22.34 24.03
N SER A 64 11.24 22.21 22.99
CA SER A 64 9.83 22.61 22.99
C SER A 64 9.04 21.80 24.03
N ALA A 65 8.09 22.45 24.72
CA ALA A 65 7.20 21.82 25.72
C ALA A 65 6.43 20.56 25.22
N LEU A 66 6.41 20.34 23.90
CA LEU A 66 5.82 19.18 23.25
C LEU A 66 6.64 17.89 23.36
N LYS A 67 7.97 17.93 23.58
CA LYS A 67 8.82 16.72 23.57
C LYS A 67 8.35 15.69 24.60
N GLY A 68 8.18 16.09 25.85
CA GLY A 68 7.76 15.18 26.92
C GLY A 68 6.32 14.68 26.78
N LYS A 69 5.45 15.41 26.08
CA LYS A 69 4.06 15.00 25.87
C LYS A 69 3.87 14.10 24.64
N LEU A 70 4.60 14.36 23.56
CA LEU A 70 4.41 13.64 22.28
C LEU A 70 5.50 12.60 22.02
N LEU A 71 6.77 12.94 22.17
CA LEU A 71 7.89 12.07 21.77
C LEU A 71 8.23 11.02 22.84
N ASP A 72 8.00 11.30 24.13
CA ASP A 72 8.18 10.32 25.22
C ASP A 72 7.00 9.35 25.39
N THR A 73 5.93 9.53 24.61
CA THR A 73 4.78 8.63 24.65
C THR A 73 5.05 7.38 23.80
N GLU A 74 5.20 6.22 24.45
CA GLU A 74 5.45 4.91 23.80
C GLU A 74 4.41 4.58 22.69
N ILE A 75 3.17 5.02 22.87
CA ILE A 75 2.10 4.84 21.88
C ILE A 75 2.33 5.67 20.62
N PHE A 76 2.90 6.87 20.74
CA PHE A 76 3.17 7.76 19.61
C PHE A 76 4.30 7.21 18.73
N ILE A 77 5.36 6.67 19.34
CA ILE A 77 6.45 6.04 18.59
C ILE A 77 5.95 4.79 17.85
N GLY A 78 5.13 3.95 18.51
CA GLY A 78 4.52 2.78 17.89
C GLY A 78 3.61 3.13 16.71
N ALA A 79 2.84 4.22 16.84
CA ALA A 79 1.99 4.73 15.76
C ALA A 79 2.81 5.22 14.55
N LEU A 80 3.94 5.92 14.78
CA LEU A 80 4.85 6.34 13.70
C LEU A 80 5.47 5.15 12.98
N THR A 81 5.89 4.12 13.72
CA THR A 81 6.45 2.90 13.10
C THR A 81 5.41 2.19 12.25
N MET A 82 4.17 2.04 12.73
CA MET A 82 3.10 1.45 11.94
C MET A 82 2.74 2.29 10.71
N MET A 83 2.77 3.62 10.82
CA MET A 83 2.58 4.51 9.67
C MET A 83 3.65 4.28 8.60
N LEU A 84 4.93 4.17 9.00
CA LEU A 84 6.03 3.84 8.08
C LEU A 84 5.83 2.48 7.40
N VAL A 85 5.44 1.44 8.16
CA VAL A 85 5.16 0.10 7.60
C VAL A 85 4.03 0.17 6.57
N VAL A 86 2.95 0.88 6.89
CA VAL A 86 1.82 1.09 5.96
C VAL A 86 2.29 1.82 4.70
N THR A 87 3.12 2.85 4.83
CA THR A 87 3.71 3.57 3.69
C THR A 87 4.57 2.65 2.81
N ILE A 88 5.40 1.79 3.41
CA ILE A 88 6.21 0.81 2.67
C ILE A 88 5.31 -0.19 1.93
N CYS A 89 4.28 -0.72 2.59
CA CYS A 89 3.31 -1.62 1.95
C CYS A 89 2.58 -0.95 0.77
N LEU A 90 2.19 0.32 0.93
CA LEU A 90 1.60 1.14 -0.13
C LEU A 90 2.57 1.37 -1.28
N ALA A 91 3.85 1.65 -1.00
CA ALA A 91 4.87 1.82 -2.02
C ALA A 91 5.09 0.52 -2.81
N ILE A 92 5.17 -0.64 -2.13
CA ILE A 92 5.29 -1.95 -2.78
C ILE A 92 4.06 -2.25 -3.64
N TRP A 93 2.85 -1.96 -3.14
CA TRP A 93 1.61 -2.15 -3.91
C TRP A 93 1.53 -1.20 -5.12
N GLY A 94 1.94 0.06 -4.95
CA GLY A 94 2.01 1.04 -6.04
C GLY A 94 3.02 0.61 -7.11
N TYR A 95 4.19 0.15 -6.70
CA TYR A 95 5.16 -0.50 -7.57
C TYR A 95 4.56 -1.74 -8.24
N TRP A 96 3.78 -2.54 -7.51
CA TRP A 96 3.09 -3.72 -8.07
C TRP A 96 2.17 -3.34 -9.23
N LYS A 97 1.41 -2.26 -9.04
CA LYS A 97 0.49 -1.76 -10.05
C LYS A 97 1.23 -1.15 -11.25
N LEU A 98 2.24 -0.31 -11.01
CA LEU A 98 3.03 0.32 -12.06
C LEU A 98 3.73 -0.69 -12.96
N HIS A 99 4.34 -1.74 -12.41
CA HIS A 99 5.02 -2.74 -13.25
C HIS A 99 4.05 -3.61 -14.06
N SER A 100 2.78 -3.69 -13.66
CA SER A 100 1.76 -4.46 -14.41
C SER A 100 1.27 -3.75 -15.67
N LEU A 101 1.46 -2.43 -15.78
CA LEU A 101 1.06 -1.60 -16.93
C LEU A 101 1.84 -1.89 -18.21
N PRO A 102 3.18 -1.94 -18.21
CA PRO A 102 3.94 -2.18 -19.44
C PRO A 102 3.67 -3.56 -20.05
N LYS A 103 3.30 -4.57 -19.25
CA LYS A 103 2.90 -5.88 -19.76
C LYS A 103 1.69 -5.79 -20.70
N LYS A 104 0.71 -4.95 -20.35
CA LYS A 104 -0.48 -4.73 -21.19
C LYS A 104 -0.18 -3.90 -22.44
N HIS A 105 0.63 -2.85 -22.30
CA HIS A 105 0.96 -1.99 -23.42
C HIS A 105 1.84 -2.72 -24.46
N ALA A 106 2.69 -3.63 -24.00
CA ALA A 106 3.62 -4.34 -24.85
C ALA A 106 3.07 -5.62 -25.50
N GLU A 107 1.84 -6.05 -25.17
CA GLU A 107 1.10 -7.01 -26.00
C GLU A 107 0.92 -6.47 -27.44
N HIS A 108 0.87 -5.14 -27.61
CA HIS A 108 0.78 -4.51 -28.93
C HIS A 108 2.13 -4.24 -29.60
N THR A 109 3.23 -4.11 -28.84
CA THR A 109 4.55 -3.68 -29.37
C THR A 109 5.62 -4.78 -29.38
N GLY A 110 5.38 -5.95 -28.79
CA GLY A 110 6.24 -7.14 -28.87
C GLY A 110 7.48 -7.12 -27.96
N GLN A 111 7.70 -6.08 -27.17
CA GLN A 111 8.87 -5.91 -26.30
C GLN A 111 8.53 -5.83 -24.79
N ALA A 112 7.56 -6.64 -24.34
CA ALA A 112 7.07 -6.59 -22.96
C ALA A 112 8.15 -6.89 -21.90
N LYS A 113 9.07 -7.79 -22.21
CA LYS A 113 10.15 -8.19 -21.30
C LYS A 113 11.20 -7.09 -21.12
N LEU A 114 11.51 -6.32 -22.16
CA LEU A 114 12.56 -5.30 -22.09
C LEU A 114 12.07 -4.09 -21.27
N ILE A 115 10.87 -3.57 -21.56
CA ILE A 115 10.29 -2.46 -20.80
C ILE A 115 10.06 -2.85 -19.33
N PHE A 116 9.69 -4.10 -19.04
CA PHE A 116 9.49 -4.60 -17.67
C PHE A 116 10.74 -4.47 -16.80
N TRP A 117 11.89 -4.95 -17.30
CA TRP A 117 13.16 -4.85 -16.59
C TRP A 117 13.63 -3.40 -16.48
N LEU A 118 13.35 -2.59 -17.50
CA LEU A 118 13.80 -1.20 -17.56
C LEU A 118 13.06 -0.28 -16.58
N CYS A 119 11.73 -0.42 -16.43
CA CYS A 119 10.98 0.29 -15.38
C CYS A 119 11.37 -0.16 -13.97
N THR A 120 11.72 -1.44 -13.81
CA THR A 120 12.17 -1.98 -12.52
C THR A 120 13.53 -1.43 -12.12
N ILE A 121 14.49 -1.39 -13.05
CA ILE A 121 15.85 -0.89 -12.81
C ILE A 121 15.86 0.64 -12.64
N GLY A 122 15.02 1.38 -13.38
CA GLY A 122 14.92 2.84 -13.25
C GLY A 122 14.42 3.34 -11.90
N PHE A 123 13.74 2.50 -11.10
CA PHE A 123 13.30 2.85 -9.75
C PHE A 123 14.43 2.81 -8.71
N PHE A 124 15.48 2.01 -8.94
CA PHE A 124 16.57 1.82 -7.97
C PHE A 124 17.78 2.73 -8.22
N TYR A 125 17.91 3.33 -9.41
CA TYR A 125 19.09 4.13 -9.79
C TYR A 125 18.69 5.47 -10.44
N ASN A 126 19.11 6.57 -9.81
CA ASN A 126 18.76 7.95 -10.19
C ASN A 126 19.24 8.38 -11.58
N GLU A 127 20.17 7.69 -12.21
CA GLU A 127 20.62 7.99 -13.59
C GLU A 127 19.95 7.08 -14.63
N LEU A 128 19.45 5.90 -14.22
CA LEU A 128 18.87 4.89 -15.11
C LEU A 128 17.40 5.16 -15.47
N TRP A 129 16.69 5.98 -14.69
CA TRP A 129 15.31 6.40 -15.03
C TRP A 129 15.24 7.22 -16.33
N ILE A 130 16.28 7.99 -16.66
CA ILE A 130 16.37 8.77 -17.91
C ILE A 130 16.47 7.84 -19.12
N ALA A 131 17.32 6.81 -19.03
CA ALA A 131 17.43 5.78 -20.07
C ALA A 131 16.11 5.02 -20.25
N ALA A 132 15.38 4.78 -19.16
CA ALA A 132 14.07 4.13 -19.19
C ALA A 132 13.01 4.93 -19.97
N ILE A 133 12.93 6.24 -19.71
CA ILE A 133 12.03 7.16 -20.43
C ILE A 133 12.42 7.23 -21.91
N LEU A 134 13.72 7.35 -22.22
CA LEU A 134 14.21 7.46 -23.60
C LEU A 134 13.81 6.22 -24.43
N ILE A 135 14.04 5.02 -23.91
CA ILE A 135 13.73 3.76 -24.62
C ILE A 135 12.22 3.56 -24.78
N VAL A 136 11.40 3.98 -23.81
CA VAL A 136 9.93 3.86 -23.88
C VAL A 136 9.31 4.83 -24.89
N VAL A 137 9.82 6.07 -24.94
CA VAL A 137 9.31 7.11 -25.87
C VAL A 137 9.80 6.86 -27.30
N THR A 138 10.92 6.16 -27.45
CA THR A 138 11.52 5.89 -28.75
C THR A 138 10.80 4.73 -29.46
N ASP A 139 10.23 5.00 -30.63
CA ASP A 139 9.58 3.98 -31.46
C ASP A 139 10.61 3.19 -32.28
N TRP A 140 11.14 2.13 -31.67
CA TRP A 140 12.18 1.27 -32.24
C TRP A 140 11.80 0.65 -33.58
N LYS A 141 10.49 0.49 -33.87
CA LYS A 141 10.05 -0.04 -35.16
C LYS A 141 10.37 0.94 -36.28
N LYS A 142 10.10 2.23 -36.10
CA LYS A 142 10.42 3.26 -37.10
C LYS A 142 11.93 3.41 -37.31
N ILE A 143 12.71 3.38 -36.24
CA ILE A 143 14.18 3.43 -36.33
C ILE A 143 14.73 2.21 -37.07
N SER A 144 14.26 1.01 -36.74
CA SER A 144 14.72 -0.22 -37.41
C SER A 144 14.34 -0.27 -38.90
N ALA A 145 13.20 0.33 -39.27
CA ALA A 145 12.76 0.41 -40.66
C ALA A 145 13.63 1.39 -41.47
N VAL A 146 13.99 2.53 -40.90
CA VAL A 146 14.88 3.52 -41.54
C VAL A 146 16.29 2.95 -41.68
N ILE A 147 16.83 2.29 -40.66
CA ILE A 147 18.15 1.65 -40.71
C ILE A 147 18.20 0.52 -41.76
N ARG A 148 17.11 -0.25 -41.92
CA ARG A 148 17.03 -1.30 -42.95
C ARG A 148 16.83 -0.79 -44.36
N ALA A 149 16.37 0.46 -44.53
CA ALA A 149 16.16 1.10 -45.82
C ALA A 149 17.41 1.82 -46.34
N CYS A 150 18.44 1.94 -45.50
CA CYS A 150 19.76 2.44 -45.84
C CYS A 150 20.72 1.27 -46.13
#